data_AF-A0A820G416-F1
#
_entry.id   AF-A0A820G416-F1
#
_cell.length_a   1.000
_cell.length_b   1.000
_cell.length_c   1.000
_cell.angle_alpha   90.00
_cell.angle_beta   90.00
_cell.angle_gamma   90.00
#
_symmetry.space_group_name_H-M   'P 1'
#
loop_
_entity.id
_entity.type
_entity.pdbx_description
1 polymer ?
#
loop_
_entity_poly.entity_id
_entity_poly.type
_entity_poly.pdbx_seq_one_letter_code
_entity_poly.pdbx_strand_id
1 'polypeptide(L)'
;VYLLCRFIMFHSNLFLDTSSRSISCFNKVSIDYIFLIKVHLQQYPIRCLTTICIIVFIIGSWCLRACNYLPTHEHASMLDSMWLFIITFTTVGYGDFTPSTYCGRTIAAIIGLVGVFSTALVIAVLAQKLLLDRCEKYVHNFVTNIELEKERKTQAANVIKFALQVWHLKKKNISESSIRYLQAQRRLFQSTHLLHEIKQKREKLIDNCVDHIDLLAIQRNTSVQIYEVIEPLKTMKVKVDKIEEQLIEMNTNMNNTINDIQKTLNILSEKFSK
;
A
#
# COMPACT_ATOMS: atom_id res chain seq x y z
N VAL A 1 -30.57 13.38 -8.78
CA VAL A 1 -29.13 13.15 -8.44
C VAL A 1 -28.72 13.82 -7.13
N TYR A 2 -28.96 15.13 -6.94
CA TYR A 2 -28.61 15.85 -5.70
C TYR A 2 -29.20 15.24 -4.42
N LEU A 3 -30.50 14.89 -4.43
CA LEU A 3 -31.16 14.25 -3.29
C LEU A 3 -30.58 12.87 -2.95
N LEU A 4 -30.10 12.14 -3.96
CA LEU A 4 -29.49 10.82 -3.78
C LEU A 4 -28.11 10.94 -3.11
N CYS A 5 -27.31 11.94 -3.51
CA CYS A 5 -26.05 12.24 -2.83
C CYS A 5 -26.29 12.65 -1.36
N ARG A 6 -27.32 13.44 -1.10
CA ARG A 6 -27.72 13.85 0.25
C ARG A 6 -28.24 12.67 1.09
N PHE A 7 -28.96 11.73 0.47
CA PHE A 7 -29.43 10.50 1.12
C PHE A 7 -28.26 9.59 1.51
N ILE A 8 -27.30 9.36 0.60
CA ILE A 8 -26.08 8.59 0.88
C ILE A 8 -25.32 9.21 2.06
N MET A 9 -25.20 10.54 2.08
CA MET A 9 -24.53 11.25 3.17
C MET A 9 -25.23 11.00 4.51
N PHE A 10 -26.55 11.12 4.55
CA PHE A 10 -27.32 11.00 5.78
C PHE A 10 -27.39 9.56 6.32
N HIS A 11 -27.43 8.56 5.44
CA HIS A 11 -27.50 7.16 5.85
C HIS A 11 -26.11 6.54 6.15
N SER A 12 -25.02 7.24 5.82
CA SER A 12 -23.68 6.78 6.16
C SER A 12 -23.38 7.01 7.65
N ASN A 13 -23.21 5.93 8.42
CA ASN A 13 -22.85 5.99 9.84
C ASN A 13 -21.55 6.81 10.06
N LEU A 14 -20.68 6.85 9.06
CA LEU A 14 -19.44 7.64 9.07
C LEU A 14 -19.68 9.16 9.28
N PHE A 15 -20.82 9.70 8.84
CA PHE A 15 -21.16 11.12 9.04
C PHE A 15 -21.89 11.38 10.37
N LEU A 16 -22.63 10.38 10.87
CA LEU A 16 -23.42 10.46 12.10
C LEU A 16 -22.55 10.26 13.35
N ASP A 17 -21.49 9.46 13.26
CA ASP A 17 -20.60 9.16 14.38
C ASP A 17 -19.83 10.41 14.83
N THR A 18 -19.84 10.68 16.13
CA THR A 18 -19.12 11.82 16.74
C THR A 18 -17.61 11.57 16.77
N SER A 19 -17.20 10.31 16.89
CA SER A 19 -15.80 9.89 16.89
C SER A 19 -15.14 10.12 15.52
N SER A 20 -15.79 9.73 14.41
CA SER A 20 -15.27 9.98 13.06
C SER A 20 -15.10 11.47 12.78
N ARG A 21 -16.05 12.32 13.23
CA ARG A 21 -15.96 13.77 13.14
C ARG A 21 -14.76 14.35 13.91
N SER A 22 -14.52 13.88 15.14
CA SER A 22 -13.34 14.31 15.92
C SER A 22 -12.03 13.97 15.21
N ILE A 23 -11.90 12.75 14.69
CA ILE A 23 -10.73 12.28 13.92
C ILE A 23 -10.55 13.12 12.65
N SER A 24 -11.64 13.44 11.97
CA SER A 24 -11.63 14.29 10.77
C SER A 24 -11.14 15.70 11.08
N CYS A 25 -11.60 16.30 12.18
CA CYS A 25 -11.16 17.61 12.64
C CYS A 25 -9.66 17.62 13.01
N PHE A 26 -9.15 16.58 13.69
CA PHE A 26 -7.73 16.47 14.02
C PHE A 26 -6.84 16.41 12.76
N ASN A 27 -7.30 15.71 11.72
CA ASN A 27 -6.61 15.60 10.45
C ASN A 27 -6.90 16.76 9.48
N LYS A 28 -7.70 17.76 9.90
CA LYS A 28 -8.16 18.89 9.06
C LYS A 28 -8.84 18.46 7.75
N VAL A 29 -9.55 17.33 7.77
CA VAL A 29 -10.34 16.84 6.64
C VAL A 29 -11.81 17.18 6.89
N SER A 30 -12.50 17.79 5.93
CA SER A 30 -13.95 17.94 5.96
C SER A 30 -14.62 16.65 5.47
N ILE A 31 -15.63 16.16 6.20
CA ILE A 31 -16.44 15.01 5.77
C ILE A 31 -17.46 15.51 4.74
N ASP A 32 -17.02 15.67 3.50
CA ASP A 32 -17.86 16.06 2.37
C ASP A 32 -18.46 14.82 1.66
N TYR A 33 -19.50 15.03 0.85
CA TYR A 33 -20.11 13.95 0.06
C TYR A 33 -19.11 13.33 -0.94
N ILE A 34 -18.13 14.10 -1.44
CA ILE A 34 -17.06 13.59 -2.31
C ILE A 34 -16.15 12.62 -1.54
N PHE A 35 -15.85 12.94 -0.27
CA PHE A 35 -15.07 12.07 0.59
C PHE A 35 -15.84 10.76 0.87
N LEU A 36 -17.14 10.85 1.15
CA LEU A 36 -17.99 9.69 1.37
C LEU A 36 -18.10 8.78 0.14
N ILE A 37 -18.26 9.36 -1.06
CA ILE A 37 -18.27 8.60 -2.32
C ILE A 37 -16.93 7.88 -2.52
N LYS A 38 -15.80 8.56 -2.26
CA LYS A 38 -14.46 7.93 -2.35
C LYS A 38 -14.33 6.76 -1.36
N VAL A 39 -14.77 6.93 -0.12
CA VAL A 39 -14.73 5.88 0.91
C VAL A 39 -15.58 4.67 0.51
N HIS A 40 -16.80 4.90 0.02
CA HIS A 40 -17.71 3.81 -0.37
C HIS A 40 -17.19 3.07 -1.61
N LEU A 41 -16.66 3.81 -2.59
CA LEU A 41 -16.01 3.24 -3.77
C LEU A 41 -14.76 2.43 -3.39
N GLN A 42 -14.02 2.82 -2.35
CA GLN A 42 -12.84 2.08 -1.89
C GLN A 42 -13.21 0.80 -1.10
N GLN A 43 -14.26 0.84 -0.27
CA GLN A 43 -14.69 -0.32 0.51
C GLN A 43 -15.32 -1.41 -0.36
N TYR A 44 -16.23 -1.04 -1.27
CA TYR A 44 -16.96 -1.98 -2.12
C TYR A 44 -16.96 -1.56 -3.59
N PRO A 45 -15.79 -1.53 -4.26
CA PRO A 45 -15.65 -0.95 -5.59
C PRO A 45 -16.53 -1.63 -6.64
N ILE A 46 -16.56 -2.97 -6.63
CA ILE A 46 -17.33 -3.76 -7.60
C ILE A 46 -18.84 -3.54 -7.42
N ARG A 47 -19.34 -3.56 -6.18
CA ARG A 47 -20.78 -3.35 -5.89
C ARG A 47 -21.24 -1.94 -6.27
N CYS A 48 -20.41 -0.93 -6.00
CA CYS A 48 -20.70 0.45 -6.38
C CYS A 48 -20.73 0.63 -7.90
N LEU A 49 -19.76 0.03 -8.60
CA LEU A 49 -19.66 0.12 -10.05
C LEU A 49 -20.85 -0.58 -10.72
N THR A 50 -21.18 -1.81 -10.32
CA THR A 50 -22.30 -2.55 -10.91
C THR A 50 -23.64 -1.86 -10.68
N THR A 51 -23.88 -1.32 -9.48
CA THR A 51 -25.11 -0.58 -9.19
C THR A 51 -25.23 0.70 -10.02
N ILE A 52 -24.14 1.47 -10.17
CA ILE A 52 -24.13 2.66 -11.04
C ILE A 52 -24.39 2.28 -12.49
N CYS A 53 -23.73 1.23 -13.01
CA CYS A 53 -23.93 0.78 -14.39
C CYS A 53 -25.39 0.34 -14.65
N ILE A 54 -26.01 -0.38 -13.72
CA ILE A 54 -27.42 -0.80 -13.84
C ILE A 54 -28.36 0.42 -13.84
N ILE A 55 -28.10 1.40 -12.98
CA ILE A 55 -28.90 2.64 -12.93
C ILE A 55 -28.76 3.42 -14.23
N VAL A 56 -27.54 3.60 -14.74
CA VAL A 56 -27.27 4.29 -16.01
C VAL A 56 -27.88 3.51 -17.19
N PHE A 57 -27.86 2.18 -17.16
CA PHE A 57 -28.52 1.33 -18.15
C PHE A 57 -30.03 1.58 -18.19
N ILE A 58 -30.72 1.49 -17.05
CA ILE A 58 -32.18 1.69 -16.98
C ILE A 58 -32.55 3.11 -17.44
N ILE A 59 -31.86 4.13 -16.94
CA ILE A 59 -32.13 5.54 -17.28
C ILE A 59 -31.79 5.80 -18.75
N GLY A 60 -30.65 5.33 -19.24
CA GLY A 60 -30.19 5.53 -20.60
C GLY A 60 -31.10 4.86 -21.62
N SER A 61 -31.52 3.61 -21.38
CA SER A 61 -32.49 2.92 -22.23
C SER A 61 -33.85 3.61 -22.24
N TRP A 62 -34.33 4.11 -21.10
CA TRP A 62 -35.57 4.90 -21.04
C TRP A 62 -35.45 6.23 -21.80
N CYS A 63 -34.35 6.97 -21.62
CA CYS A 63 -34.10 8.23 -22.31
C CYS A 63 -33.97 8.05 -23.83
N LEU A 64 -33.27 7.01 -24.28
CA LEU A 64 -33.18 6.67 -25.71
C LEU A 64 -34.55 6.36 -26.31
N ARG A 65 -35.37 5.58 -25.59
CA ARG A 65 -36.75 5.30 -26.03
C ARG A 65 -37.59 6.57 -26.11
N ALA A 66 -37.52 7.42 -25.09
CA ALA A 66 -38.28 8.67 -25.04
C ALA A 66 -37.91 9.63 -26.17
N CYS A 67 -36.62 9.75 -26.50
CA CYS A 67 -36.16 10.66 -27.55
C CYS A 67 -36.22 10.09 -28.98
N ASN A 68 -36.30 8.77 -29.14
CA ASN A 68 -36.49 8.12 -30.44
C ASN A 68 -37.94 7.71 -30.70
N TYR A 69 -38.90 8.18 -29.88
CA TYR A 69 -40.32 7.96 -30.14
C TYR A 69 -40.76 8.77 -31.37
N LEU A 70 -40.67 8.15 -32.56
CA LEU A 70 -41.28 8.65 -33.78
C LEU A 70 -42.60 7.91 -34.05
N PRO A 71 -43.70 8.63 -34.31
CA PRO A 71 -45.01 8.03 -34.56
C PRO A 71 -45.09 7.24 -35.89
N THR A 72 -44.06 7.30 -36.74
CA THR A 72 -44.05 6.71 -38.08
C THR A 72 -43.34 5.36 -38.19
N HIS A 73 -42.65 4.89 -37.14
CA HIS A 73 -41.95 3.61 -37.15
C HIS A 73 -42.51 2.66 -36.08
N GLU A 74 -43.05 1.52 -36.50
CA GLU A 74 -43.58 0.44 -35.64
C GLU A 74 -42.51 -0.25 -34.76
N HIS A 75 -41.25 0.19 -34.79
CA HIS A 75 -40.07 -0.52 -34.24
C HIS A 75 -39.43 0.14 -33.00
N ALA A 76 -40.20 0.88 -32.19
CA ALA A 76 -39.67 1.47 -30.94
C ALA A 76 -39.96 0.58 -29.72
N SER A 77 -39.58 -0.70 -29.77
CA SER A 77 -39.73 -1.58 -28.60
C SER A 77 -38.71 -1.19 -27.51
N MET A 78 -39.02 -1.47 -26.24
CA MET A 78 -38.08 -1.23 -25.14
C MET A 78 -36.78 -2.03 -25.32
N LEU A 79 -36.88 -3.21 -25.94
CA LEU A 79 -35.76 -4.10 -26.19
C LEU A 79 -34.76 -3.52 -27.19
N ASP A 80 -35.25 -2.86 -28.25
CA ASP A 80 -34.38 -2.21 -29.24
C ASP A 80 -33.61 -1.03 -28.64
N SER A 81 -34.23 -0.30 -27.72
CA SER A 81 -33.58 0.79 -26.98
C SER A 81 -32.55 0.28 -25.97
N MET A 82 -32.79 -0.88 -25.35
CA MET A 82 -31.83 -1.56 -24.47
C MET A 82 -30.65 -2.10 -25.27
N TRP A 83 -30.90 -2.71 -26.43
CA TRP A 83 -29.87 -3.17 -27.35
C TRP A 83 -28.98 -2.01 -27.83
N LEU A 84 -29.59 -0.94 -28.33
CA LEU A 84 -28.89 0.28 -28.74
C LEU A 84 -28.02 0.86 -27.62
N PHE A 85 -28.53 0.87 -26.38
CA PHE A 85 -27.73 1.28 -25.24
C PHE A 85 -26.49 0.40 -25.06
N ILE A 86 -26.64 -0.93 -25.05
CA ILE A 86 -25.53 -1.87 -24.80
C ILE A 86 -24.43 -1.71 -25.83
N ILE A 87 -24.78 -1.67 -27.13
CA ILE A 87 -23.80 -1.57 -28.21
C ILE A 87 -23.07 -0.21 -28.21
N THR A 88 -23.75 0.85 -27.77
CA THR A 88 -23.17 2.19 -27.66
C THR A 88 -22.29 2.32 -26.42
N PHE A 89 -22.75 1.79 -25.28
CA PHE A 89 -22.03 1.80 -24.00
C PHE A 89 -20.76 0.94 -24.05
N THR A 90 -20.81 -0.20 -24.74
CA THR A 90 -19.63 -1.06 -24.98
C THR A 90 -18.73 -0.55 -26.11
N THR A 91 -19.09 0.57 -26.75
CA THR A 91 -18.36 1.15 -27.90
C THR A 91 -18.20 0.20 -29.09
N VAL A 92 -19.10 -0.79 -29.23
CA VAL A 92 -19.11 -1.74 -30.36
C VAL A 92 -19.74 -1.11 -31.60
N GLY A 93 -20.93 -0.55 -31.47
CA GLY A 93 -21.61 0.21 -32.53
C GLY A 93 -21.85 -0.53 -33.85
N TYR A 94 -22.65 -1.60 -33.85
CA TYR A 94 -22.98 -2.36 -35.07
C TYR A 94 -23.70 -1.55 -36.16
N GLY A 95 -24.50 -0.55 -35.77
CA GLY A 95 -25.19 0.34 -36.70
C GLY A 95 -26.48 -0.23 -37.32
N ASP A 96 -26.96 -1.36 -36.81
CA ASP A 96 -28.26 -1.97 -37.14
C ASP A 96 -29.44 -1.10 -36.70
N PHE A 97 -29.34 -0.51 -35.50
CA PHE A 97 -30.28 0.50 -35.01
C PHE A 97 -29.51 1.79 -34.72
N THR A 98 -30.04 2.93 -35.18
CA THR A 98 -29.41 4.23 -34.98
C THR A 98 -30.43 5.30 -34.62
N PRO A 99 -30.10 6.24 -33.71
CA PRO A 99 -31.00 7.34 -33.38
C PRO A 99 -31.11 8.30 -34.57
N SER A 100 -32.33 8.42 -35.11
CA SER A 100 -32.63 9.35 -36.20
C SER A 100 -32.83 10.78 -35.69
N THR A 101 -33.29 10.95 -34.44
CA THR A 101 -33.54 12.28 -33.86
C THR A 101 -32.27 12.93 -33.34
N TYR A 102 -32.22 14.27 -33.41
CA TYR A 102 -31.12 15.05 -32.81
C TYR A 102 -30.99 14.78 -31.30
N CYS A 103 -32.12 14.65 -30.57
CA CYS A 103 -32.08 14.28 -29.16
C CYS A 103 -31.44 12.90 -28.95
N GLY A 104 -31.88 11.87 -29.68
CA GLY A 104 -31.34 10.52 -29.55
C GLY A 104 -29.84 10.45 -29.84
N ARG A 105 -29.34 11.22 -30.82
CA ARG A 105 -27.91 11.31 -31.13
C ARG A 105 -27.09 11.93 -29.99
N THR A 106 -27.60 12.99 -29.36
CA THR A 106 -26.91 13.59 -28.21
C THR A 106 -26.83 12.64 -27.01
N ILE A 107 -27.92 11.91 -26.75
CA ILE A 107 -27.96 10.91 -25.67
C ILE A 107 -27.00 9.75 -25.97
N ALA A 108 -26.97 9.25 -27.20
CA ALA A 108 -26.04 8.21 -27.62
C ALA A 108 -24.57 8.64 -27.46
N ALA A 109 -24.23 9.89 -27.80
CA ALA A 109 -22.89 10.44 -27.59
C ALA A 109 -22.50 10.50 -26.09
N ILE A 110 -23.43 10.92 -25.23
CA ILE A 110 -23.21 10.94 -23.77
C ILE A 110 -23.03 9.52 -23.23
N ILE A 111 -23.84 8.56 -23.68
CA ILE A 111 -23.74 7.14 -23.27
C ILE A 111 -22.38 6.58 -23.66
N GLY A 112 -21.89 6.85 -24.88
CA GLY A 112 -20.56 6.42 -25.32
C GLY A 112 -19.45 6.98 -24.42
N LEU A 113 -19.51 8.28 -24.10
CA LEU A 113 -18.56 8.92 -23.19
C LEU A 113 -18.59 8.30 -21.79
N VAL A 114 -19.78 8.06 -21.23
CA VAL A 114 -19.95 7.39 -19.93
C VAL A 114 -19.43 5.95 -19.96
N GLY A 115 -19.63 5.24 -21.07
CA GLY A 115 -19.08 3.89 -21.29
C GLY A 115 -17.56 3.85 -21.19
N VAL A 116 -16.87 4.79 -21.85
CA VAL A 116 -15.40 4.91 -21.79
C VAL A 116 -14.91 5.23 -20.37
N PHE A 117 -15.58 6.14 -19.65
CA PHE A 117 -15.22 6.41 -18.26
C PHE A 117 -15.45 5.20 -17.35
N SER A 118 -16.51 4.43 -17.59
CA SER A 118 -16.81 3.21 -16.84
C SER A 118 -15.76 2.13 -17.07
N THR A 119 -15.32 1.89 -18.31
CA THR A 119 -14.29 0.88 -18.60
C THR A 119 -12.95 1.25 -17.96
N ALA A 120 -12.56 2.53 -17.99
CA ALA A 120 -11.36 3.01 -17.29
C ALA A 120 -11.42 2.74 -15.77
N LEU A 121 -12.58 2.98 -15.15
CA LEU A 121 -12.78 2.72 -13.71
C LEU A 121 -12.71 1.23 -13.40
N VAL A 122 -13.32 0.37 -14.22
CA VAL A 122 -13.22 -1.10 -14.09
C VAL A 122 -11.75 -1.54 -14.10
N ILE A 123 -10.95 -1.05 -15.05
CA ILE A 123 -9.52 -1.40 -15.16
C ILE A 123 -8.76 -0.96 -13.89
N ALA A 124 -9.01 0.25 -13.39
CA ALA A 124 -8.35 0.74 -12.18
C ALA A 124 -8.68 -0.13 -10.94
N VAL A 125 -9.95 -0.53 -10.79
CA VAL A 125 -10.38 -1.41 -9.70
C VAL A 125 -9.77 -2.81 -9.83
N LEU A 126 -9.77 -3.37 -11.04
CA LEU A 126 -9.17 -4.69 -11.30
C LEU A 126 -7.68 -4.69 -10.99
N ALA A 127 -6.95 -3.65 -11.43
CA ALA A 127 -5.53 -3.52 -11.13
C ALA A 127 -5.27 -3.53 -9.61
N GLN A 128 -6.06 -2.79 -8.83
CA GLN A 128 -5.92 -2.77 -7.37
C GLN A 128 -6.24 -4.12 -6.71
N LYS A 129 -7.22 -4.87 -7.24
CA LYS A 129 -7.61 -6.19 -6.70
C LYS A 129 -6.67 -7.32 -7.12
N LEU A 130 -5.92 -7.14 -8.20
CA LEU A 130 -4.90 -8.08 -8.66
C LEU A 130 -3.55 -7.90 -7.94
N LEU A 131 -3.36 -6.79 -7.22
CA LEU A 131 -2.20 -6.63 -6.35
C LEU A 131 -2.31 -7.63 -5.19
N LEU A 132 -1.27 -8.46 -5.04
CA LEU A 132 -1.17 -9.39 -3.93
C LEU A 132 -1.07 -8.62 -2.62
N ASP A 133 -1.80 -9.10 -1.61
CA ASP A 133 -1.67 -8.55 -0.26
C ASP A 133 -0.26 -8.84 0.31
N ARG A 134 0.16 -8.08 1.33
CA ARG A 134 1.48 -8.26 1.96
C ARG A 134 1.69 -9.70 2.44
N CYS A 135 0.65 -10.30 3.02
CA CYS A 135 0.68 -11.68 3.51
C CYS A 135 0.82 -12.69 2.36
N GLU A 136 0.06 -12.50 1.28
CA GLU A 136 0.13 -13.36 0.09
C GLU A 136 1.50 -13.26 -0.59
N LYS A 137 2.02 -12.05 -0.75
CA LYS A 137 3.36 -11.79 -1.30
C LYS A 137 4.45 -12.43 -0.43
N TYR A 138 4.32 -12.38 0.89
CA TYR A 138 5.24 -13.07 1.81
C TYR A 138 5.23 -14.59 1.58
N VAL A 139 4.04 -15.19 1.53
CA VAL A 139 3.91 -16.64 1.27
C VAL A 139 4.49 -17.01 -0.09
N HIS A 140 4.21 -16.21 -1.13
CA HIS A 140 4.77 -16.43 -2.47
C HIS A 140 6.30 -16.39 -2.44
N ASN A 141 6.89 -15.34 -1.88
CA ASN A 141 8.35 -15.21 -1.77
C ASN A 141 8.97 -16.35 -0.96
N PHE A 142 8.31 -16.79 0.11
CA PHE A 142 8.77 -17.92 0.93
C PHE A 142 8.80 -19.23 0.12
N VAL A 143 7.73 -19.52 -0.60
CA VAL A 143 7.65 -20.72 -1.46
C VAL A 143 8.70 -20.67 -2.57
N THR A 144 8.83 -19.54 -3.27
CA THR A 144 9.83 -19.38 -4.33
C THR A 144 11.25 -19.55 -3.79
N ASN A 145 11.55 -19.04 -2.59
CA ASN A 145 12.85 -19.25 -1.95
C ASN A 145 13.14 -20.73 -1.70
N ILE A 146 12.16 -21.50 -1.23
CA ILE A 146 12.29 -22.95 -1.03
C ILE A 146 12.56 -23.67 -2.35
N GLU A 147 11.86 -23.30 -3.42
CA GLU A 147 12.05 -23.87 -4.75
C GLU A 147 13.46 -23.60 -5.29
N LEU A 148 13.92 -22.35 -5.24
CA LEU A 148 15.28 -21.99 -5.65
C LEU A 148 16.35 -22.70 -4.80
N GLU A 149 16.11 -22.91 -3.50
CA GLU A 149 17.02 -23.70 -2.66
C GLU A 149 17.15 -25.15 -3.15
N LYS A 150 16.03 -25.78 -3.51
CA LYS A 150 16.01 -27.15 -4.03
C LYS A 150 16.73 -27.22 -5.38
N GLU A 151 16.42 -26.32 -6.31
CA GLU A 151 17.07 -26.25 -7.61
C GLU A 151 18.59 -26.02 -7.47
N ARG A 152 19.01 -25.10 -6.59
CA ARG A 152 20.42 -24.84 -6.31
C ARG A 152 21.14 -26.09 -5.85
N LYS A 153 20.55 -26.87 -4.93
CA LYS A 153 21.15 -28.12 -4.43
C LYS A 153 21.27 -29.16 -5.55
N THR A 154 20.24 -29.31 -6.38
CA THR A 154 20.24 -30.22 -7.54
C THR A 154 21.30 -29.81 -8.56
N GLN A 155 21.41 -28.52 -8.90
CA GLN A 155 22.42 -28.05 -9.84
C GLN A 155 23.83 -28.13 -9.28
N ALA A 156 24.04 -27.85 -7.98
CA ALA A 156 25.33 -28.06 -7.33
C ALA A 156 25.77 -29.53 -7.41
N ALA A 157 24.85 -30.48 -7.18
CA ALA A 157 25.13 -31.90 -7.34
C ALA A 157 25.51 -32.25 -8.80
N ASN A 158 24.81 -31.68 -9.79
CA ASN A 158 25.13 -31.86 -11.20
C ASN A 158 26.51 -31.29 -11.57
N VAL A 159 26.87 -30.12 -11.06
CA VAL A 159 28.20 -29.52 -11.26
C VAL A 159 29.28 -30.44 -10.72
N ILE A 160 29.13 -30.96 -9.51
CA ILE A 160 30.08 -31.91 -8.91
C ILE A 160 30.16 -33.20 -9.76
N LYS A 161 29.01 -33.76 -10.13
CA LYS A 161 28.92 -34.97 -10.96
C LYS A 161 29.66 -34.82 -12.29
N PHE A 162 29.39 -33.74 -13.04
CA PHE A 162 30.03 -33.52 -14.33
C PHE A 162 31.50 -33.11 -14.19
N ALA A 163 31.87 -32.39 -13.14
CA ALA A 163 33.27 -32.07 -12.85
C ALA A 163 34.09 -33.35 -12.59
N LEU A 164 33.56 -34.26 -11.77
CA LEU A 164 34.16 -35.58 -11.53
C LEU A 164 34.22 -36.41 -12.81
N GLN A 165 33.18 -36.38 -13.64
CA GLN A 165 33.15 -37.08 -14.92
C GLN A 165 34.26 -36.56 -15.86
N VAL A 166 34.43 -35.24 -15.98
CA VAL A 166 35.50 -34.63 -16.77
C VAL A 166 36.88 -35.01 -16.21
N TRP A 167 37.06 -34.92 -14.88
CA TRP A 167 38.31 -35.32 -14.23
C TRP A 167 38.66 -36.80 -14.47
N HIS A 168 37.68 -37.69 -14.35
CA HIS A 168 37.88 -39.12 -14.54
C HIS A 168 38.22 -39.47 -16.00
N LEU A 169 37.60 -38.78 -16.99
CA LEU A 169 37.95 -38.92 -18.40
C LEU A 169 39.38 -38.43 -18.68
N LYS A 170 39.80 -37.33 -18.05
CA LYS A 170 41.16 -36.79 -18.14
C LYS A 170 42.18 -37.77 -17.55
N LYS A 171 41.89 -38.36 -16.39
CA LYS A 171 42.75 -39.38 -15.74
C LYS A 171 42.93 -40.64 -16.59
N LYS A 172 41.94 -41.01 -17.41
CA LYS A 172 42.01 -42.12 -18.37
C LYS A 172 42.76 -41.77 -19.67
N ASN A 173 43.35 -40.58 -19.79
CA ASN A 173 44.03 -40.08 -21.00
C ASN A 173 43.16 -40.17 -22.26
N ILE A 174 41.84 -39.99 -22.13
CA ILE A 174 40.95 -39.91 -23.28
C ILE A 174 41.18 -38.56 -23.98
N SER A 175 41.32 -38.58 -25.31
CA SER A 175 41.52 -37.37 -26.11
C SER A 175 40.44 -36.31 -25.83
N GLU A 176 40.85 -35.05 -25.70
CA GLU A 176 39.95 -33.91 -25.52
C GLU A 176 39.03 -33.70 -26.74
N SER A 177 39.43 -34.16 -27.92
CA SER A 177 38.59 -34.16 -29.12
C SER A 177 37.50 -35.22 -29.12
N SER A 178 37.50 -36.14 -28.15
CA SER A 178 36.49 -37.19 -28.08
C SER A 178 35.10 -36.60 -27.78
N ILE A 179 34.09 -37.12 -28.47
CA ILE A 179 32.69 -36.69 -28.30
C ILE A 179 32.25 -36.80 -26.84
N ARG A 180 32.69 -37.85 -26.13
CA ARG A 180 32.36 -38.08 -24.72
C ARG A 180 32.94 -37.01 -23.79
N TYR A 181 34.19 -36.58 -24.02
CA TYR A 181 34.82 -35.52 -23.25
C TYR A 181 34.11 -34.18 -23.49
N LEU A 182 33.86 -33.82 -24.75
CA LEU A 182 33.16 -32.59 -25.13
C LEU A 182 31.74 -32.53 -24.56
N GLN A 183 31.02 -33.65 -24.56
CA GLN A 183 29.68 -33.73 -23.95
C GLN A 183 29.72 -33.51 -22.44
N ALA A 184 30.67 -34.13 -21.73
CA ALA A 184 30.83 -33.95 -20.28
C ALA A 184 31.21 -32.49 -19.94
N GLN A 185 32.13 -31.89 -20.70
CA GLN A 185 32.54 -30.50 -20.54
C GLN A 185 31.40 -29.52 -20.82
N ARG A 186 30.61 -29.73 -21.89
CA ARG A 186 29.43 -28.91 -22.19
C ARG A 186 28.38 -28.99 -21.09
N ARG A 187 28.09 -30.20 -20.57
CA ARG A 187 27.13 -30.39 -19.47
C ARG A 187 27.60 -29.74 -18.17
N LEU A 188 28.91 -29.79 -17.89
CA LEU A 188 29.51 -29.07 -16.77
C LEU A 188 29.28 -27.56 -16.93
N PHE A 189 29.63 -26.99 -18.08
CA PHE A 189 29.46 -25.56 -18.35
C PHE A 189 28.00 -25.11 -18.25
N GLN A 190 27.06 -25.90 -18.80
CA GLN A 190 25.63 -25.66 -18.69
C GLN A 190 25.17 -25.67 -17.22
N SER A 191 25.60 -26.66 -16.43
CA SER A 191 25.23 -26.77 -15.02
C SER A 191 25.81 -25.61 -14.20
N THR A 192 27.04 -25.17 -14.49
CA THR A 192 27.65 -24.02 -13.83
C THR A 192 26.93 -22.72 -14.17
N HIS A 193 26.51 -22.53 -15.43
CA HIS A 193 25.75 -21.37 -15.84
C HIS A 193 24.39 -21.32 -15.14
N LEU A 194 23.66 -22.43 -15.14
CA LEU A 194 22.36 -22.55 -14.44
C LEU A 194 22.50 -22.28 -12.94
N LEU A 195 23.57 -22.75 -12.30
CA LEU A 195 23.83 -22.47 -10.89
C LEU A 195 24.02 -20.97 -10.62
N HIS A 196 24.74 -20.26 -11.50
CA HIS A 196 24.91 -18.80 -11.40
C HIS A 196 23.59 -18.06 -11.62
N GLU A 197 22.78 -18.49 -12.59
CA GLU A 197 21.47 -17.92 -12.85
C GLU A 197 20.52 -18.08 -11.65
N ILE A 198 20.49 -19.26 -11.02
CA ILE A 198 19.71 -19.52 -9.80
C ILE A 198 20.22 -18.63 -8.64
N LYS A 199 21.54 -18.47 -8.51
CA LYS A 199 22.13 -17.58 -7.50
C LYS A 199 21.64 -16.13 -7.69
N GLN A 200 21.70 -15.61 -8.91
CA GLN A 200 21.22 -14.26 -9.23
C GLN A 200 19.71 -14.10 -8.99
N LYS A 201 18.89 -15.10 -9.37
CA LYS A 201 17.45 -15.10 -9.08
C LYS A 201 17.17 -15.01 -7.59
N ARG A 202 17.92 -15.76 -6.78
CA ARG A 202 17.79 -15.75 -5.32
C ARG A 202 18.19 -14.41 -4.72
N GLU A 203 19.29 -13.81 -5.16
CA GLU A 203 19.72 -12.49 -4.68
C GLU A 203 18.65 -11.43 -4.93
N LYS A 204 18.09 -11.39 -6.15
CA LYS A 204 16.97 -10.48 -6.49
C LYS A 204 15.73 -10.70 -5.62
N LEU A 205 15.40 -11.94 -5.28
CA LEU A 205 14.28 -12.23 -4.38
C LEU A 205 14.54 -11.75 -2.95
N ILE A 206 15.78 -11.89 -2.46
CA ILE A 206 16.18 -11.42 -1.14
C ILE A 206 16.10 -9.90 -1.10
N ASP A 207 16.66 -9.20 -2.10
CA ASP A 207 16.61 -7.74 -2.19
C ASP A 207 15.16 -7.22 -2.16
N ASN A 208 14.26 -7.87 -2.92
CA ASN A 208 12.83 -7.55 -2.91
C ASN A 208 12.11 -7.81 -1.56
N CYS A 209 12.63 -8.74 -0.75
CA CYS A 209 12.09 -9.02 0.59
C CYS A 209 12.62 -8.02 1.62
N VAL A 210 13.89 -7.63 1.50
CA VAL A 210 14.61 -6.75 2.41
C VAL A 210 13.93 -5.37 2.46
N ASP A 211 13.51 -4.79 1.32
CA ASP A 211 12.74 -3.53 1.27
C ASP A 211 11.52 -3.49 2.21
N HIS A 212 10.80 -4.60 2.37
CA HIS A 212 9.59 -4.69 3.21
C HIS A 212 9.88 -5.02 4.68
N ILE A 213 11.04 -5.62 4.95
CA ILE A 213 11.50 -5.98 6.29
C ILE A 213 12.27 -4.81 6.91
N ASP A 214 12.97 -4.02 6.10
CA ASP A 214 13.80 -2.91 6.54
C ASP A 214 13.00 -1.87 7.32
N LEU A 215 11.76 -1.56 6.96
CA LEU A 215 10.96 -0.63 7.76
C LEU A 215 10.69 -1.16 9.18
N LEU A 216 10.41 -2.46 9.32
CA LEU A 216 10.20 -3.10 10.63
C LEU A 216 11.51 -3.29 11.40
N ALA A 217 12.58 -3.64 10.71
CA ALA A 217 13.91 -3.76 11.29
C ALA A 217 14.44 -2.39 11.75
N ILE A 218 14.23 -1.33 10.96
CA ILE A 218 14.51 0.07 11.31
C ILE A 218 13.67 0.47 12.52
N GLN A 219 12.37 0.18 12.55
CA GLN A 219 11.53 0.50 13.71
C GLN A 219 11.98 -0.26 14.98
N ARG A 220 12.38 -1.52 14.84
CA ARG A 220 12.93 -2.32 15.93
C ARG A 220 14.28 -1.77 16.40
N ASN A 221 15.19 -1.47 15.49
CA ASN A 221 16.51 -0.93 15.83
C ASN A 221 16.42 0.47 16.45
N THR A 222 15.54 1.34 15.93
CA THR A 222 15.29 2.66 16.49
C THR A 222 14.66 2.57 17.88
N SER A 223 13.70 1.67 18.12
CA SER A 223 13.17 1.47 19.48
C SER A 223 14.23 0.98 20.45
N VAL A 224 15.11 0.06 20.06
CA VAL A 224 16.26 -0.37 20.90
C VAL A 224 17.21 0.80 21.19
N GLN A 225 17.56 1.61 20.18
CA GLN A 225 18.40 2.80 20.36
C GLN A 225 17.75 3.83 21.29
N ILE A 226 16.43 4.04 21.17
CA ILE A 226 15.67 4.92 22.07
C ILE A 226 15.74 4.40 23.51
N TYR A 227 15.60 3.09 23.73
CA TYR A 227 15.74 2.49 25.05
C TYR A 227 17.15 2.66 25.63
N GLU A 228 18.19 2.46 24.82
CA GLU A 228 19.59 2.64 25.22
C GLU A 228 19.92 4.09 25.62
N VAL A 229 19.25 5.08 25.02
CA VAL A 229 19.45 6.50 25.35
C VAL A 229 18.59 6.95 26.54
N ILE A 230 17.36 6.44 26.67
CA ILE A 230 16.44 6.85 27.75
C ILE A 230 16.91 6.39 29.13
N GLU A 231 17.47 5.18 29.25
CA GLU A 231 17.95 4.67 30.54
C GLU A 231 19.05 5.54 31.19
N PRO A 232 20.15 5.89 30.51
CA PRO A 232 21.15 6.77 31.08
C PRO A 232 20.59 8.18 31.35
N LEU A 233 19.68 8.70 30.51
CA LEU A 233 19.02 9.98 30.78
C LEU A 233 18.17 9.97 32.05
N LYS A 234 17.45 8.87 32.35
CA LYS A 234 16.74 8.72 33.63
C LYS A 234 17.70 8.75 34.81
N THR A 235 18.81 8.01 34.72
CA THR A 235 19.80 7.99 35.81
C THR A 235 20.48 9.35 36.01
N MET A 236 20.73 10.07 34.91
CA MET A 236 21.27 11.43 34.95
C MET A 236 20.27 12.40 35.55
N LYS A 237 18.97 12.30 35.21
CA LYS A 237 17.91 13.12 35.80
C LYS A 237 17.86 12.96 37.31
N VAL A 238 17.88 11.73 37.82
CA VAL A 238 17.91 11.47 39.29
C VAL A 238 19.14 12.11 39.95
N LYS A 239 20.30 12.10 39.28
CA LYS A 239 21.50 12.78 39.80
C LYS A 239 21.34 14.30 39.81
N VAL A 240 20.72 14.88 38.77
CA VAL A 240 20.44 16.31 38.69
C VAL A 240 19.45 16.73 39.79
N ASP A 241 18.35 15.99 39.97
CA ASP A 241 17.37 16.24 41.03
C ASP A 241 18.03 16.22 42.42
N LYS A 242 18.98 15.29 42.64
CA LYS A 242 19.75 15.22 43.89
C LYS A 242 20.71 16.41 44.08
N ILE A 243 21.30 16.92 43.01
CA ILE A 243 22.15 18.12 43.06
C ILE A 243 21.29 19.36 43.34
N GLU A 244 20.11 19.46 42.75
CA GLU A 244 19.16 20.55 43.04
C GLU A 244 18.75 20.55 44.52
N GLU A 245 18.47 19.38 45.09
CA GLU A 245 18.14 19.24 46.51
C GLU A 245 19.30 19.71 47.41
N GLN A 246 20.54 19.31 47.08
CA GLN A 246 21.74 19.76 47.81
C GLN A 246 21.98 21.27 47.70
N LEU A 247 21.71 21.87 46.53
CA LEU A 247 21.84 23.32 46.35
C LEU A 247 20.80 24.09 47.17
N ILE A 248 19.56 23.58 47.24
CA ILE A 248 18.52 24.15 48.09
C ILE A 248 18.94 24.11 49.55
N GLU A 249 19.45 22.96 50.03
CA GLU A 249 19.93 22.80 51.41
C GLU A 249 21.14 23.72 51.72
N MET A 250 22.08 23.86 50.78
CA MET A 250 23.20 24.76 50.95
C MET A 250 22.74 26.23 51.03
N ASN A 251 21.75 26.61 50.21
CA ASN A 251 21.18 27.95 50.23
C ASN A 251 20.43 28.25 51.53
N THR A 252 19.66 27.30 52.08
CA THR A 252 19.00 27.47 53.38
C THR A 252 20.02 27.60 54.51
N ASN A 253 21.08 26.79 54.49
CA ASN A 253 22.17 26.89 55.47
C ASN A 253 22.90 28.24 55.38
N MET A 254 23.19 28.75 54.18
CA MET A 254 23.74 30.09 53.99
C MET A 254 22.82 31.19 54.53
N ASN A 255 21.52 31.10 54.28
CA ASN A 255 20.57 32.09 54.80
C ASN A 255 20.51 32.05 56.33
N ASN A 256 20.60 30.87 56.94
CA ASN A 256 20.68 30.74 58.38
C ASN A 256 21.96 31.35 58.96
N THR A 257 23.12 31.13 58.36
CA THR A 257 24.38 31.74 58.83
C THR A 257 24.38 33.25 58.64
N ILE A 258 23.82 33.77 57.54
CA ILE A 258 23.64 35.21 57.34
C ILE A 258 22.74 35.80 58.45
N ASN A 259 21.62 35.13 58.77
CA ASN A 259 20.72 35.57 59.84
C ASN A 259 21.41 35.54 61.22
N ASP A 260 22.26 34.56 61.49
CA ASP A 260 23.02 34.47 62.74
C ASP A 260 24.12 35.55 62.82
N ILE A 261 24.77 35.88 61.70
CA ILE A 261 25.71 37.00 61.61
C ILE A 261 24.97 38.33 61.83
N GLN A 262 23.78 38.52 61.27
CA GLN A 262 22.96 39.71 61.51
C GLN A 262 22.53 39.82 62.98
N LYS A 263 22.13 38.72 63.62
CA LYS A 263 21.82 38.71 65.06
C LYS A 263 23.03 39.08 65.91
N THR A 264 24.20 38.52 65.62
CA THR A 264 25.42 38.83 66.38
C THR A 264 25.88 40.28 66.16
N LEU A 265 25.77 40.82 64.94
CA LEU A 265 26.00 42.24 64.65
C LEU A 265 25.04 43.16 65.43
N ASN A 266 23.76 42.79 65.54
CA ASN A 266 22.79 43.56 66.32
C ASN A 266 23.09 43.51 67.83
N ILE A 267 23.53 42.37 68.36
CA ILE A 267 23.95 42.26 69.77
C ILE A 267 25.21 43.09 70.02
N LEU A 268 26.17 43.11 69.08
CA LEU A 268 27.36 43.94 69.18
C LEU A 268 27.01 45.43 69.13
N SER A 269 26.12 45.86 68.23
CA SER A 269 25.69 47.26 68.15
C SER A 269 24.96 47.73 69.41
N GLU A 270 24.16 46.87 70.05
CA GLU A 270 23.56 47.14 71.37
C GLU A 270 24.59 47.20 72.50
N LYS A 271 25.70 46.47 72.39
CA LYS A 271 26.76 46.45 73.42
C LYS A 271 27.70 47.65 73.31
N PHE A 272 27.86 48.24 72.13
CA PHE A 272 28.63 49.47 71.89
C PHE A 272 27.83 50.76 72.10
N SER A 273 26.49 50.69 72.25
CA SER A 273 25.62 51.84 72.53
C SER A 273 25.36 52.09 74.02
N LYS A 274 25.91 51.25 74.91
CA LYS A 274 25.93 51.42 76.38
C LYS A 274 27.34 51.77 76.85
#